data_AF-A0A6B9TQ21-F1
#
_entry.id   AF-A0A6B9TQ21-F1
#
_cell.length_a   1.000
_cell.length_b   1.000
_cell.length_c   1.000
_cell.angle_alpha   90.00
_cell.angle_beta   90.00
_cell.angle_gamma   90.00
#
_symmetry.space_group_name_H-M   'P 1'
#
loop_
_entity.id
_entity.type
_entity.pdbx_description
1 polymer ?
#
loop_
_entity_poly.entity_id
_entity_poly.type
_entity_poly.pdbx_seq_one_letter_code
_entity_poly.pdbx_strand_id
1 'polypeptide(L)'
;MTPVHFTLSSAFILGLAGLAFHRTHLLSALLCLEGMMLALYVTLSLWTLQLGSISFSPSPMLLLAFSACEASAGLALLVATSRTHGTDRLQALNILQC
;
A
#
# COMPACT_ATOMS: atom_id res chain seq x y z
N MET A 1 20.29 -14.51 -1.28
CA MET A 1 19.03 -14.37 -2.03
C MET A 1 17.83 -14.88 -1.24
N THR A 2 17.86 -16.10 -0.69
CA THR A 2 16.75 -16.64 0.14
C THR A 2 16.38 -15.82 1.38
N PRO A 3 17.29 -15.25 2.20
CA PRO A 3 16.87 -14.50 3.40
C PRO A 3 16.21 -13.17 3.04
N VAL A 4 16.69 -12.48 2.00
CA VAL A 4 16.14 -11.19 1.57
C VAL A 4 14.72 -11.36 1.04
N HIS A 5 14.48 -12.35 0.17
CA HIS A 5 13.13 -12.65 -0.30
C HIS A 5 12.19 -13.05 0.86
N PHE A 6 12.68 -13.82 1.83
CA PHE A 6 11.91 -14.16 3.02
C PHE A 6 11.52 -12.91 3.82
N THR A 7 12.47 -12.02 4.11
CA THR A 7 12.19 -10.77 4.84
C THR A 7 11.19 -9.89 4.11
N LEU A 8 11.31 -9.74 2.79
CA LEU A 8 10.37 -8.94 2.00
C LEU A 8 8.97 -9.55 1.94
N SER A 9 8.88 -10.88 1.81
CA SER A 9 7.59 -11.58 1.85
C SER A 9 6.92 -11.44 3.24
N SER A 10 7.70 -11.51 4.32
CA SER A 10 7.19 -11.30 5.67
C SER A 10 6.73 -9.86 5.89
N ALA A 11 7.45 -8.87 5.35
CA ALA A 11 7.06 -7.46 5.41
C ALA A 11 5.73 -7.22 4.69
N PHE A 12 5.53 -7.83 3.51
CA PHE A 12 4.25 -7.75 2.79
C PHE A 12 3.10 -8.39 3.59
N ILE A 13 3.32 -9.58 4.17
CA ILE A 13 2.32 -10.26 5.00
C ILE A 13 1.98 -9.45 6.25
N LEU A 14 2.97 -8.81 6.89
CA LEU A 14 2.74 -7.93 8.03
C LEU A 14 1.95 -6.68 7.65
N GLY A 15 2.22 -6.09 6.48
CA GLY A 15 1.42 -4.99 5.94
C GLY A 15 -0.03 -5.40 5.68
N LEU A 16 -0.23 -6.57 5.07
CA LEU A 16 -1.54 -7.12 4.77
C LEU A 16 -2.33 -7.45 6.04
N ALA A 17 -1.68 -8.08 7.03
CA ALA A 17 -2.25 -8.30 8.34
C ALA A 17 -2.61 -6.98 9.02
N GLY A 18 -1.73 -5.97 8.95
CA GLY A 18 -1.96 -4.64 9.50
C GLY A 18 -3.17 -3.91 8.90
N LEU A 19 -3.47 -4.16 7.63
CA LEU A 19 -4.65 -3.63 6.94
C LEU A 19 -5.93 -4.44 7.25
N ALA A 20 -5.82 -5.77 7.34
CA ALA A 20 -6.93 -6.65 7.68
C ALA A 20 -7.43 -6.42 9.13
N PHE A 21 -6.52 -6.12 10.06
CA PHE A 21 -6.90 -5.69 11.40
C PHE A 21 -7.52 -4.30 11.35
N HIS A 22 -8.84 -4.25 11.52
CA HIS A 22 -9.68 -3.05 11.42
C HIS A 22 -9.11 -1.86 12.20
N ARG A 23 -8.39 -0.98 11.49
CA ARG A 23 -7.80 0.22 12.09
C ARG A 23 -8.88 1.29 12.25
N THR A 24 -8.89 1.95 13.40
CA THR A 24 -9.83 3.04 13.67
C THR A 24 -9.62 4.25 12.74
N HIS A 25 -8.41 4.48 12.24
CA HIS A 25 -8.05 5.63 11.42
C HIS A 25 -7.70 5.23 9.98
N LEU A 26 -8.33 5.88 9.00
CA LEU A 26 -8.10 5.64 7.57
C LEU A 26 -6.64 5.93 7.15
N LEU A 27 -5.99 6.93 7.77
CA LEU A 27 -4.58 7.27 7.52
C LEU A 27 -3.64 6.07 7.79
N SER A 28 -3.87 5.32 8.87
CA SER A 28 -3.04 4.16 9.19
C SER A 28 -3.21 3.01 8.19
N ALA A 29 -4.40 2.87 7.58
CA ALA A 29 -4.63 1.91 6.50
C ALA A 29 -3.89 2.31 5.21
N LEU A 30 -3.89 3.61 4.87
CA LEU A 30 -3.12 4.13 3.73
C LEU A 30 -1.61 3.90 3.89
N LEU A 31 -1.06 4.11 5.10
CA LEU A 31 0.34 3.82 5.38
C LEU A 31 0.68 2.34 5.27
N CYS A 32 -0.22 1.43 5.66
CA CYS A 32 -0.03 0.00 5.44
C CYS A 32 -0.04 -0.37 3.95
N LEU A 33 -0.90 0.25 3.14
CA LEU A 33 -0.90 0.10 1.68
C LEU A 33 0.43 0.55 1.06
N GLU A 34 0.92 1.73 1.43
CA GLU A 34 2.22 2.23 0.99
C GLU A 34 3.37 1.28 1.34
N GLY A 35 3.37 0.74 2.57
CA GLY A 35 4.36 -0.25 3.00
C GLY A 35 4.33 -1.54 2.16
N MET A 36 3.14 -2.01 1.77
CA MET A 36 3.00 -3.17 0.88
C MET A 36 3.50 -2.88 -0.54
N MET A 37 3.19 -1.71 -1.10
CA MET A 37 3.65 -1.30 -2.44
C MET A 37 5.17 -1.14 -2.48
N LEU A 38 5.78 -0.61 -1.41
CA LEU A 38 7.23 -0.52 -1.28
C LEU A 38 7.90 -1.91 -1.26
N ALA A 39 7.33 -2.88 -0.52
CA ALA A 39 7.85 -4.25 -0.50
C ALA A 39 7.76 -4.92 -1.89
N LEU A 40 6.68 -4.68 -2.64
CA LEU A 40 6.52 -5.15 -4.01
C LEU A 40 7.53 -4.49 -4.97
N TYR A 41 7.79 -3.19 -4.83
CA TYR A 41 8.80 -2.49 -5.61
C TYR A 41 10.20 -3.09 -5.40
N VAL A 42 10.61 -3.29 -4.15
CA VAL A 42 11.93 -3.84 -3.82
C VAL A 42 12.07 -5.27 -4.32
N THR A 43 11.06 -6.12 -4.15
CA THR A 43 11.10 -7.51 -4.66
C THR A 43 11.22 -7.58 -6.18
N LEU A 44 10.46 -6.77 -6.92
CA LEU A 44 10.56 -6.69 -8.38
C LEU A 44 11.93 -6.15 -8.82
N SER A 45 12.45 -5.12 -8.17
CA SER A 45 13.78 -4.58 -8.51
C SER A 45 14.89 -5.62 -8.31
N LEU A 46 14.86 -6.38 -7.21
CA LEU A 46 15.83 -7.44 -6.95
C LEU A 46 15.71 -8.58 -7.97
N TRP A 47 14.48 -8.91 -8.36
CA TRP A 47 14.22 -9.91 -9.40
C TRP A 47 14.79 -9.49 -10.76
N THR A 48 14.60 -8.23 -11.16
CA THR A 48 15.15 -7.69 -12.40
C THR A 48 16.68 -7.71 -12.40
N LEU A 49 17.30 -7.39 -11.26
CA LEU A 49 18.76 -7.42 -11.09
C LEU A 49 19.30 -8.86 -11.19
N GLN A 50 18.60 -9.83 -10.61
CA GLN A 50 19.05 -11.22 -10.58
C GLN A 50 18.90 -11.94 -11.93
N LEU A 51 17.88 -11.59 -12.72
CA LEU A 51 17.70 -12.11 -14.08
C LEU A 51 18.57 -11.40 -15.13
N GLY A 52 19.15 -10.24 -14.81
CA GLY A 52 19.89 -9.42 -15.76
C GLY A 52 19.05 -8.93 -16.95
N SER A 53 17.72 -8.99 -16.84
CA SER A 53 16.79 -8.68 -17.92
C SER A 53 16.45 -7.19 -17.94
N ILE A 54 17.23 -6.43 -18.71
CA ILE A 54 17.05 -4.97 -18.87
C ILE A 54 15.64 -4.63 -19.37
N SER A 55 15.03 -5.51 -20.18
CA SER A 55 13.67 -5.35 -20.69
C SER A 55 12.59 -5.28 -19.59
N PHE A 56 12.87 -5.81 -18.40
CA PHE A 56 11.93 -5.81 -17.27
C PHE A 56 12.21 -4.68 -16.26
N SER A 57 13.27 -3.88 -16.48
CA SER A 57 13.60 -2.70 -15.67
C SER A 57 12.52 -1.60 -15.60
N PRO A 58 11.65 -1.36 -16.60
CA PRO A 58 10.63 -0.30 -16.47
C PRO A 58 9.42 -0.73 -15.64
N SER A 59 9.21 -2.03 -15.40
CA SER A 59 8.05 -2.52 -14.65
C SER A 59 7.97 -2.03 -13.19
N PRO A 60 9.06 -2.02 -12.38
CA PRO A 60 8.99 -1.51 -11.01
C PRO A 60 8.74 0.01 -10.96
N MET A 61 9.23 0.78 -11.95
CA MET A 61 8.96 2.22 -12.05
C MET A 61 7.47 2.49 -12.34
N LEU A 62 6.88 1.70 -13.24
CA LEU A 62 5.46 1.80 -13.57
C LEU A 62 4.58 1.43 -12.36
N LEU A 63 4.98 0.42 -11.57
CA LEU A 63 4.30 0.08 -10.32
C LEU A 63 4.31 1.24 -9.30
N LEU A 64 5.44 1.94 -9.15
CA LEU A 64 5.52 3.13 -8.27
C LEU A 64 4.64 4.29 -8.77
N ALA A 65 4.53 4.49 -10.08
CA ALA A 65 3.68 5.53 -10.63
C ALA A 65 2.20 5.28 -10.29
N PHE A 66 1.73 4.03 -10.44
CA PHE A 66 0.38 3.65 -10.06
C PHE A 66 0.15 3.70 -8.54
N SER A 67 1.15 3.32 -7.73
CA SER A 67 1.03 3.43 -6.27
C SER A 67 0.85 4.88 -5.81
N ALA A 68 1.60 5.82 -6.38
CA ALA A 68 1.44 7.24 -6.07
C ALA A 68 0.04 7.77 -6.45
N CYS A 69 -0.53 7.28 -7.57
CA CYS A 69 -1.89 7.61 -7.96
C CYS A 69 -2.92 7.08 -6.94
N GLU A 70 -2.80 5.82 -6.52
CA GLU A 70 -3.68 5.22 -5.49
C GLU A 70 -3.58 5.98 -4.16
N ALA A 71 -2.36 6.36 -3.75
CA ALA A 71 -2.12 7.16 -2.56
C ALA A 71 -2.81 8.53 -2.64
N SER A 72 -2.72 9.20 -3.79
CA SER A 72 -3.33 10.50 -4.01
C SER A 72 -4.86 10.44 -3.93
N ALA A 73 -5.46 9.39 -4.52
CA ALA A 73 -6.90 9.14 -4.44
C ALA A 73 -7.33 8.80 -3.01
N GLY A 74 -6.55 7.98 -2.29
CA GLY A 74 -6.79 7.63 -0.89
C GLY A 74 -6.76 8.86 0.03
N LEU A 75 -5.81 9.77 -0.18
CA LEU A 75 -5.74 11.03 0.56
C LEU A 75 -6.89 11.98 0.20
N ALA A 76 -7.28 12.05 -1.08
CA ALA A 76 -8.45 12.83 -1.48
C ALA A 76 -9.74 12.34 -0.79
N LEU A 77 -9.91 11.02 -0.64
CA LEU A 77 -10.99 10.42 0.13
C LEU A 77 -10.89 10.77 1.62
N LEU A 78 -9.70 10.72 2.21
CA LEU A 78 -9.49 11.14 3.60
C LEU A 78 -9.98 12.58 3.82
N VAL A 79 -9.59 13.51 2.94
CA VAL A 79 -10.04 14.91 2.99
C VAL A 79 -11.56 15.03 2.81
N ALA A 80 -12.16 14.23 1.94
CA ALA A 80 -13.62 14.23 1.78
C ALA A 80 -14.32 13.75 3.07
N THR A 81 -13.83 12.68 3.68
CA THR A 81 -14.41 12.12 4.93
C THR A 81 -14.23 13.05 6.13
N SER A 82 -13.10 13.75 6.23
CA SER A 82 -12.89 14.73 7.30
C SER A 82 -13.80 15.96 7.15
N ARG A 83 -14.13 16.36 5.91
CA ARG A 83 -15.09 17.45 5.67
C ARG A 83 -16.55 17.06 5.96
N THR A 84 -16.95 15.81 5.70
CA THR A 84 -18.35 15.38 5.90
C THR A 84 -18.64 14.91 7.33
N HIS A 85 -17.66 14.29 8.01
CA HIS A 85 -17.84 13.69 9.33
C HIS A 85 -16.98 14.31 10.43
N GLY A 86 -16.10 15.27 10.09
CA GLY A 86 -15.23 15.94 11.06
C GLY A 86 -14.17 15.04 11.70
N THR A 87 -14.08 13.77 11.29
CA THR A 87 -13.18 12.77 11.89
C THR A 87 -12.67 11.80 10.83
N ASP A 88 -11.43 11.31 10.99
CA ASP A 88 -10.81 10.32 10.09
C ASP A 88 -11.15 8.87 10.48
N ARG A 89 -12.23 8.68 11.26
CA ARG A 89 -12.60 7.38 11.82
C ARG A 89 -13.44 6.58 10.83
N LEU A 90 -13.01 5.36 10.53
CA LEU A 90 -13.76 4.46 9.64
C LEU A 90 -15.16 4.12 10.17
N GLN A 91 -15.33 4.10 11.50
CA GLN A 91 -16.62 3.83 12.15
C GLN A 91 -17.69 4.90 11.89
N ALA A 92 -17.30 6.12 11.45
CA ALA A 92 -18.26 7.16 11.12
C ALA A 92 -19.01 6.89 9.80
N LEU A 93 -18.48 6.02 8.93
CA LEU A 93 -19.04 5.70 7.61
C LEU A 93 -20.14 4.63 7.68
N ASN A 94 -21.07 4.74 8.63
CA ASN A 94 -22.08 3.69 8.87
C ASN A 94 -23.42 3.91 8.18
N ILE A 95 -23.55 4.98 7.39
CA ILE A 95 -24.80 5.39 6.73
C ILE A 95 -25.30 4.42 5.65
N LEU A 96 -24.43 3.52 5.15
CA LEU A 96 -24.76 2.54 4.10
C LEU A 96 -25.25 1.19 4.67
N GLN A 97 -25.41 1.07 5.99
CA GLN A 97 -26.00 -0.12 6.62
C GLN A 97 -27.54 -0.14 6.61
N CYS A 98 -28.18 0.89 6.04
CA CYS A 98 -29.62 0.92 5.77
C CYS A 98 -29.97 0.07 4.54
#